data_AF-A0A838JWW8-F1
#
_entry.id   AF-A0A838JWW8-F1
#
_cell.length_a   1.000
_cell.length_b   1.000
_cell.length_c   1.000
_cell.angle_alpha   90.00
_cell.angle_beta   90.00
_cell.angle_gamma   90.00
#
_symmetry.space_group_name_H-M   'P 1'
#
loop_
_entity.id
_entity.type
_entity.pdbx_description
1 polymer ?
#
loop_
_entity_poly.entity_id
_entity_poly.type
_entity_poly.pdbx_seq_one_letter_code
_entity_poly.pdbx_strand_id
1 'polypeptide(L)'
;MTGTDEFVLAPTVPVRMLPGRLGVVTARSGGKEALIVFRGPEDARGYQRTTGKHTAAEGFQLVGMGEEALAALLDMHGLSWVAMPEPWTGDSSSGVDLFTRENFLSFLAESTPA
;
A
#
# COMPACT_ATOMS: atom_id res chain seq x y z
N MET A 1 -19.43 25.92 5.81
CA MET A 1 -19.26 24.49 6.07
C MET A 1 -17.82 24.14 5.71
N THR A 2 -16.89 24.35 6.63
CA THR A 2 -15.50 23.88 6.50
C THR A 2 -15.46 22.44 6.98
N GLY A 3 -15.91 21.52 6.13
CA GLY A 3 -15.54 20.11 6.29
C GLY A 3 -14.10 20.01 5.87
N THR A 4 -13.17 20.11 6.82
CA THR A 4 -11.84 19.56 6.63
C THR A 4 -12.09 18.07 6.47
N ASP A 5 -12.12 17.60 5.23
CA ASP A 5 -12.14 16.18 4.91
C ASP A 5 -10.78 15.67 5.42
N GLU A 6 -10.74 15.29 6.69
CA GLU A 6 -9.60 14.63 7.31
C GLU A 6 -9.44 13.32 6.56
N PHE A 7 -8.57 13.35 5.54
CA PHE A 7 -8.28 12.19 4.72
C PHE A 7 -7.52 11.19 5.59
N VAL A 8 -8.27 10.32 6.28
CA VAL A 8 -7.67 9.28 7.12
C VAL A 8 -7.06 8.24 6.20
N LEU A 9 -5.73 8.19 6.18
CA LEU A 9 -5.02 7.13 5.47
C LEU A 9 -5.27 5.79 6.18
N ALA A 10 -5.75 4.80 5.43
CA ALA A 10 -5.95 3.44 5.92
C ALA A 10 -5.08 2.49 5.08
N PRO A 11 -3.76 2.45 5.32
CA PRO A 11 -2.80 1.77 4.46
C PRO A 11 -3.21 0.33 4.22
N THR A 12 -3.41 -0.04 2.97
CA THR A 12 -3.89 -1.37 2.62
C THR A 12 -2.89 -2.07 1.72
N VAL A 13 -2.48 -3.26 2.11
CA VAL A 13 -1.47 -4.05 1.39
C VAL A 13 -2.11 -5.35 0.88
N PRO A 14 -1.93 -5.72 -0.40
CA PRO A 14 -2.24 -7.04 -0.87
C PRO A 14 -1.18 -8.03 -0.38
N VAL A 15 -1.61 -9.01 0.39
CA VAL A 15 -0.74 -10.07 0.92
C VAL A 15 -1.24 -11.43 0.46
N ARG A 16 -0.35 -12.40 0.34
CA ARG A 16 -0.68 -13.78 0.02
C ARG A 16 0.05 -14.72 0.94
N MET A 17 -0.67 -15.59 1.63
CA MET A 17 -0.04 -16.65 2.42
C MET A 17 0.57 -17.70 1.48
N LEU A 18 1.86 -17.96 1.63
CA LEU A 18 2.60 -18.99 0.93
C LEU A 18 3.11 -20.01 1.95
N PRO A 19 3.43 -21.26 1.54
CA PRO A 19 4.02 -22.25 2.44
C PRO A 19 5.28 -21.68 3.12
N GLY A 20 5.19 -21.44 4.43
CA GLY A 20 6.29 -20.95 5.26
C GLY A 20 6.66 -19.46 5.10
N ARG A 21 5.91 -18.66 4.35
CA ARG A 21 6.19 -17.20 4.22
C ARG A 21 4.95 -16.37 3.87
N LEU A 22 4.98 -15.10 4.25
CA LEU A 22 4.04 -14.09 3.75
C LEU A 22 4.57 -13.56 2.41
N GLY A 23 3.74 -13.54 1.38
CA GLY A 23 4.03 -12.90 0.10
C GLY A 23 3.42 -11.50 0.06
N VAL A 24 4.17 -10.54 -0.46
CA VAL A 24 3.73 -9.15 -0.66
C VAL A 24 3.89 -8.76 -2.12
N VAL A 25 3.18 -7.71 -2.53
CA VAL A 25 3.35 -7.13 -3.86
C VAL A 25 4.38 -6.02 -3.81
N THR A 26 5.39 -6.11 -4.69
CA THR A 26 6.39 -5.06 -4.87
C THR A 26 6.30 -4.45 -6.27
N ALA A 27 6.66 -3.18 -6.37
CA ALA A 27 6.87 -2.49 -7.63
C ALA A 27 8.34 -2.07 -7.74
N ARG A 28 8.86 -2.07 -8.97
CA ARG A 28 10.17 -1.49 -9.27
C ARG A 28 9.98 -0.10 -9.83
N SER A 29 10.42 0.93 -9.10
CA SER A 29 10.35 2.33 -9.52
C SER A 29 11.68 3.03 -9.25
N GLY A 30 12.21 3.75 -10.24
CA GLY A 30 13.50 4.46 -10.11
C GLY A 30 14.68 3.54 -9.72
N GLY A 31 14.67 2.28 -10.18
CA GLY A 31 15.67 1.27 -9.82
C GLY A 31 15.51 0.64 -8.43
N LYS A 32 14.57 1.13 -7.62
CA LYS A 32 14.30 0.64 -6.26
C LYS A 32 13.15 -0.34 -6.27
N GLU A 33 13.27 -1.39 -5.45
CA GLU A 33 12.16 -2.28 -5.14
C GLU A 33 11.39 -1.72 -3.94
N ALA A 34 10.08 -1.56 -4.09
CA ALA A 34 9.23 -0.90 -3.13
C ALA A 34 7.96 -1.71 -2.86
N LEU A 35 7.51 -1.73 -1.61
CA LEU A 35 6.25 -2.35 -1.23
C LEU A 35 5.08 -1.56 -1.81
N ILE A 36 4.12 -2.22 -2.48
CA ILE A 36 2.89 -1.53 -2.91
C ILE A 36 1.97 -1.37 -1.71
N VAL A 37 1.63 -0.12 -1.40
CA VAL A 37 0.70 0.25 -0.33
C VAL A 37 -0.38 1.15 -0.93
N PHE A 38 -1.65 0.77 -0.77
CA PHE A 38 -2.78 1.58 -1.20
C PHE A 38 -3.25 2.49 -0.07
N ARG A 39 -3.85 3.63 -0.43
CA ARG A 39 -4.38 4.60 0.55
C ARG A 39 -5.50 4.02 1.41
N GLY A 40 -6.22 3.05 0.86
CA GLY A 40 -7.39 2.45 1.47
C GLY A 40 -7.82 1.16 0.76
N PRO A 41 -8.76 0.41 1.36
CA PRO A 41 -9.25 -0.84 0.78
C PRO A 41 -10.01 -0.62 -0.53
N GLU A 42 -10.66 0.54 -0.71
CA GLU A 42 -11.37 0.86 -1.95
C GLU A 42 -10.41 1.05 -3.13
N ASP A 43 -9.30 1.73 -2.89
CA ASP A 43 -8.26 1.95 -3.91
C ASP A 43 -7.58 0.63 -4.31
N ALA A 44 -7.26 -0.21 -3.33
CA ALA A 44 -6.73 -1.55 -3.57
C ALA A 44 -7.70 -2.44 -4.37
N ARG A 45 -9.01 -2.35 -4.10
CA ARG A 45 -10.04 -3.05 -4.88
C ARG A 45 -10.18 -2.47 -6.29
N GLY A 46 -10.07 -1.15 -6.44
CA GLY A 46 -10.06 -0.46 -7.73
C GLY A 46 -8.91 -0.95 -8.61
N TYR A 47 -7.71 -1.03 -8.04
CA TYR A 47 -6.53 -1.62 -8.68
C TYR A 47 -6.78 -3.07 -9.11
N GLN A 48 -7.25 -3.95 -8.21
CA GLN A 48 -7.50 -5.36 -8.53
C GLN A 48 -8.53 -5.51 -9.65
N ARG A 49 -9.61 -4.72 -9.61
CA ARG A 49 -10.67 -4.75 -10.63
C ARG A 49 -10.17 -4.28 -11.98
N THR A 50 -9.35 -3.24 -12.00
CA THR A 50 -8.89 -2.60 -13.24
C THR A 50 -7.76 -3.40 -13.89
N THR A 51 -6.82 -3.91 -13.10
CA THR A 51 -5.64 -4.62 -13.61
C THR A 51 -5.85 -6.13 -13.73
N GLY A 52 -6.82 -6.69 -13.00
CA GLY A 52 -7.03 -8.14 -12.89
C GLY A 52 -5.91 -8.87 -12.14
N LYS A 53 -5.03 -8.15 -11.42
CA LYS A 53 -3.85 -8.70 -10.74
C LYS A 53 -4.02 -8.71 -9.23
N HIS A 54 -3.26 -9.61 -8.59
CA HIS A 54 -3.17 -9.74 -7.13
C HIS A 54 -4.55 -9.88 -6.47
N THR A 55 -5.41 -10.68 -7.10
CA THR A 55 -6.82 -10.88 -6.73
C THR A 55 -6.99 -12.02 -5.71
N ALA A 56 -8.19 -12.12 -5.13
CA ALA A 56 -8.56 -13.24 -4.26
C ALA A 56 -8.48 -14.60 -4.98
N ALA A 57 -8.77 -14.65 -6.29
CA ALA A 57 -8.64 -15.86 -7.10
C ALA A 57 -7.17 -16.32 -7.21
N GLU A 58 -6.22 -15.40 -7.13
CA GLU A 58 -4.78 -15.68 -7.08
C GLU A 58 -4.28 -15.96 -5.65
N GLY A 59 -5.18 -15.93 -4.65
CA GLY A 59 -4.89 -16.16 -3.24
C GLY A 59 -4.44 -14.91 -2.46
N PHE A 60 -4.62 -13.72 -3.01
CA PHE A 60 -4.31 -12.47 -2.31
C PHE A 60 -5.48 -11.98 -1.44
N GLN A 61 -5.14 -11.38 -0.31
CA GLN A 61 -6.05 -10.72 0.62
C GLN A 61 -5.61 -9.27 0.81
N LEU A 62 -6.57 -8.37 0.93
CA LEU A 62 -6.31 -6.97 1.24
C LEU A 62 -6.33 -6.79 2.75
N VAL A 63 -5.20 -6.37 3.31
CA VAL A 63 -5.02 -6.20 4.76
C VAL A 63 -4.75 -4.75 5.06
N GLY A 64 -5.59 -4.16 5.91
CA GLY A 64 -5.32 -2.84 6.51
C GLY A 64 -4.17 -2.96 7.51
N MET A 65 -3.18 -2.08 7.40
CA MET A 65 -1.99 -2.09 8.21
C MET A 65 -1.81 -0.74 8.91
N GLY A 66 -1.63 -0.80 10.23
CA GLY A 66 -1.12 0.34 10.99
C GLY A 66 0.40 0.48 10.84
N GLU A 67 0.95 1.54 11.42
CA GLU A 67 2.38 1.86 11.38
C GLU A 67 3.26 0.67 11.78
N GLU A 68 3.06 0.09 12.97
CA GLU A 68 3.90 -0.99 13.50
C GLU A 68 3.87 -2.24 12.60
N ALA A 69 2.68 -2.60 12.10
CA ALA A 69 2.50 -3.76 11.22
C ALA A 69 3.21 -3.55 9.88
N LEU A 70 3.14 -2.33 9.33
CA LEU A 70 3.80 -2.00 8.08
C LEU A 70 5.32 -1.94 8.24
N ALA A 71 5.82 -1.38 9.34
CA ALA A 71 7.24 -1.37 9.67
C ALA A 71 7.80 -2.80 9.77
N ALA A 72 7.12 -3.68 10.50
CA ALA A 72 7.48 -5.08 10.62
C ALA A 72 7.45 -5.82 9.28
N LEU A 73 6.48 -5.51 8.41
CA LEU A 73 6.39 -6.09 7.08
C LEU A 73 7.57 -5.65 6.19
N LEU A 74 7.94 -4.37 6.23
CA LEU A 74 9.09 -3.85 5.50
C LEU A 74 10.40 -4.50 5.98
N ASP A 75 10.58 -4.70 7.29
CA ASP A 75 11.72 -5.44 7.86
C ASP A 75 11.77 -6.88 7.38
N MET A 76 10.65 -7.59 7.48
CA MET A 76 10.55 -9.00 7.09
C MET A 76 10.97 -9.23 5.63
N HIS A 77 10.71 -8.24 4.77
CA HIS A 77 11.01 -8.30 3.34
C HIS A 77 12.29 -7.56 2.94
N GLY A 78 13.00 -6.92 3.87
CA GLY A 78 14.21 -6.13 3.57
C GLY A 78 13.95 -4.93 2.67
N LEU A 79 12.73 -4.35 2.73
CA LEU A 79 12.31 -3.25 1.87
C LEU A 79 12.52 -1.90 2.56
N SER A 80 13.15 -0.98 1.86
CA SER A 80 13.38 0.41 2.34
C SER A 80 12.47 1.44 1.68
N TRP A 81 11.60 1.01 0.77
CA TRP A 81 10.77 1.88 -0.05
C TRP A 81 9.31 1.43 -0.06
N VAL A 82 8.42 2.42 -0.09
CA VAL A 82 6.98 2.24 -0.25
C VAL A 82 6.55 2.94 -1.53
N ALA A 83 5.87 2.19 -2.40
CA ALA A 83 5.23 2.68 -3.59
C ALA A 83 3.74 2.81 -3.31
N MET A 84 3.24 4.04 -3.32
CA MET A 84 1.82 4.33 -3.18
C MET A 84 1.28 4.78 -4.53
N PRO A 85 0.51 3.93 -5.23
CA PRO A 85 -0.17 4.34 -6.44
C PRO A 85 -1.10 5.52 -6.16
N GLU A 86 -1.22 6.43 -7.14
CA GLU A 86 -2.31 7.39 -7.14
C GLU A 86 -3.67 6.67 -7.20
N PRO A 87 -4.74 7.29 -6.65
CA PRO A 87 -6.06 6.69 -6.64
C PRO A 87 -6.44 6.19 -8.02
N TRP A 88 -6.80 4.92 -8.11
CA TRP A 88 -7.02 4.28 -9.42
C TRP A 88 -8.37 4.71 -10.01
N THR A 89 -8.37 5.82 -10.74
CA THR A 89 -9.59 6.42 -11.33
C THR A 89 -9.93 5.88 -12.72
N GLY A 90 -9.11 5.00 -13.28
CA GLY A 90 -9.35 4.36 -14.59
C GLY A 90 -8.76 5.13 -15.78
N ASP A 91 -8.24 6.35 -15.59
CA ASP A 91 -7.46 7.07 -16.59
C ASP A 91 -5.98 6.65 -16.52
N SER A 92 -5.39 6.39 -17.68
CA SER A 92 -4.08 5.73 -17.90
C SER A 92 -2.84 6.49 -17.39
N SER A 93 -3.02 7.45 -16.49
CA SER A 93 -1.98 8.26 -15.86
C SER A 93 -1.99 8.07 -14.35
N SER A 94 -2.02 6.83 -13.85
CA SER A 94 -1.82 6.57 -12.43
C SER A 94 -0.33 6.70 -12.12
N GLY A 95 0.08 7.87 -11.61
CA GLY A 95 1.39 8.05 -11.03
C GLY A 95 1.60 7.13 -9.84
N VAL A 96 2.86 6.97 -9.45
CA VAL A 96 3.24 6.24 -8.23
C VAL A 96 4.09 7.17 -7.40
N ASP A 97 3.59 7.52 -6.23
CA ASP A 97 4.36 8.23 -5.22
C ASP A 97 5.32 7.25 -4.54
N LEU A 98 6.60 7.60 -4.50
CA LEU A 98 7.64 6.76 -3.92
C LEU A 98 8.15 7.39 -2.62
N PHE A 99 8.00 6.68 -1.51
CA PHE A 99 8.44 7.11 -0.19
C PHE A 99 9.57 6.23 0.32
N THR A 100 10.49 6.82 1.07
CA THR A 100 11.34 6.02 1.96
C THR A 100 10.47 5.44 3.07
N ARG A 101 10.90 4.31 3.62
CA ARG A 101 10.27 3.72 4.81
C ARG A 101 10.06 4.75 5.91
N GLU A 102 11.11 5.50 6.25
CA GLU A 102 11.07 6.47 7.34
C GLU A 102 10.05 7.58 7.07
N ASN A 103 10.03 8.15 5.86
CA ASN A 103 9.08 9.20 5.52
C ASN A 103 7.64 8.68 5.53
N PHE A 104 7.39 7.46 5.03
CA PHE A 104 6.06 6.90 5.00
C PHE A 104 5.54 6.59 6.41
N LEU A 105 6.36 5.98 7.26
CA LEU A 105 5.97 5.66 8.63
C LEU A 105 5.72 6.92 9.46
N SER A 106 6.58 7.94 9.33
CA SER A 106 6.33 9.25 9.97
C SER A 106 5.02 9.87 9.51
N PHE A 107 4.73 9.81 8.19
CA PHE A 107 3.46 10.29 7.66
C PHE A 107 2.24 9.55 8.22
N LEU A 108 2.34 8.23 8.45
CA LEU A 108 1.28 7.45 9.11
C LEU A 108 1.08 7.86 10.57
N ALA A 109 2.17 8.05 11.30
CA ALA A 109 2.15 8.49 12.70
C ALA A 109 1.42 9.84 12.84
N GLU A 110 1.67 10.76 11.91
CA GLU A 110 1.06 12.10 11.88
C GLU A 110 -0.41 12.07 11.42
N SER A 111 -0.81 11.07 10.63
CA SER A 111 -2.15 10.96 10.04
C SER A 111 -3.15 10.18 10.90
N THR A 112 -2.71 9.56 11.99
CA THR A 112 -3.60 8.82 12.90
C THR A 112 -4.15 9.79 13.95
N PRO A 113 -5.48 10.03 14.03
CA PRO A 113 -6.04 10.92 15.04
C PRO A 113 -5.77 10.37 16.45
N ALA A 114 -5.34 11.26 17.35
CA ALA A 114 -4.98 10.98 18.74
C ALA A 114 -6.15 10.44 19.59
#